data_AF-A0A026VU31-F1
#
_entry.id   AF-A0A026VU31-F1
#
_cell.length_a   1.000
_cell.length_b   1.000
_cell.length_c   1.000
_cell.angle_alpha   90.00
_cell.angle_beta   90.00
_cell.angle_gamma   90.00
#
_symmetry.space_group_name_H-M   'P 1'
#
loop_
_entity.id
_entity.type
_entity.pdbx_description
1 polymer ?
#
loop_
_entity_poly.entity_id
_entity_poly.type
_entity_poly.pdbx_seq_one_letter_code
_entity_poly.pdbx_strand_id
1 'polypeptide(L)'
;VFIYVSTFVFIVIELVSIFLLDIAADVNESNIRRLPILMECFVDQQKYFFVCLLSIFLIVLCGFATVAATETFYMSLIQHACGLFQIARFLEMSKASYKSTYFVLVPLGVLSVSVNLYRLSLLITIKDYHELIISFMFVLGQFWYMFFVNYIGQEVIDHSGNVFHRIYNAHWYVAPLKTQKLLLYLMQRSIRHCTIVIGGLFVPSLQGFATVKRQFLKLKVIFYYMFKID
;
A
#
# COMPACT_ATOMS: atom_id res chain seq x y z
N VAL A 1 -25.59 -4.00 -1.19
CA VAL A 1 -26.47 -4.82 -0.31
C VAL A 1 -27.93 -4.39 -0.44
N PHE A 2 -28.29 -3.14 -0.13
CA PHE A 2 -29.69 -2.68 -0.15
C PHE A 2 -30.38 -2.84 -1.53
N ILE A 3 -29.68 -2.48 -2.61
CA ILE A 3 -30.18 -2.62 -3.99
C ILE A 3 -30.41 -4.08 -4.39
N TYR A 4 -29.57 -5.01 -3.91
CA TYR A 4 -29.71 -6.45 -4.22
C TYR A 4 -30.87 -7.09 -3.47
N VAL A 5 -31.13 -6.65 -2.23
CA VAL A 5 -32.28 -7.10 -1.46
C VAL A 5 -33.56 -6.59 -2.11
N SER A 6 -33.60 -5.34 -2.59
CA SER A 6 -34.79 -4.79 -3.25
C SER A 6 -35.09 -5.47 -4.60
N THR A 7 -34.07 -5.77 -5.41
CA THR A 7 -34.28 -6.45 -6.70
C THR A 7 -34.71 -7.90 -6.52
N PHE A 8 -34.13 -8.63 -5.54
CA PHE A 8 -34.55 -9.99 -5.22
C PHE A 8 -36.00 -10.03 -4.70
N VAL A 9 -36.36 -9.13 -3.79
CA VAL A 9 -37.72 -9.01 -3.28
C VAL A 9 -38.71 -8.68 -4.39
N PHE A 10 -38.34 -7.79 -5.33
CA PHE A 10 -39.17 -7.45 -6.48
C PHE A 10 -39.46 -8.67 -7.38
N ILE A 11 -38.45 -9.49 -7.67
CA ILE A 11 -38.61 -10.72 -8.47
C ILE A 11 -39.49 -11.74 -7.74
N VAL A 12 -39.32 -11.90 -6.42
CA VAL A 12 -40.16 -12.80 -5.62
C VAL A 12 -41.62 -12.32 -5.60
N ILE A 13 -41.86 -11.01 -5.54
CA ILE A 13 -43.20 -10.44 -5.62
C ILE A 13 -43.83 -10.71 -6.99
N GLU A 14 -43.12 -10.45 -8.09
CA GLU A 14 -43.61 -10.78 -9.43
C GLU A 14 -43.91 -12.28 -9.59
N LEU A 15 -43.07 -13.15 -9.01
CA LEU A 15 -43.26 -14.60 -9.01
C LEU A 15 -44.52 -15.02 -8.23
N VAL A 16 -44.71 -14.48 -7.02
CA VAL A 16 -45.88 -14.77 -6.19
C VAL A 16 -47.15 -14.26 -6.86
N SER A 17 -47.11 -13.07 -7.48
CA SER A 17 -48.23 -12.53 -8.25
C SER A 17 -48.62 -13.45 -9.42
N ILE A 18 -47.66 -14.00 -10.16
CA ILE A 18 -47.93 -14.94 -11.25
C ILE A 18 -48.54 -16.25 -10.71
N PHE A 19 -48.00 -16.78 -9.63
CA PHE A 19 -48.48 -18.04 -9.03
C PHE A 19 -49.89 -17.90 -8.45
N LEU A 20 -50.20 -16.77 -7.81
CA LEU A 20 -51.55 -16.46 -7.32
C LEU A 20 -52.54 -16.26 -8.46
N LEU A 21 -52.11 -15.64 -9.57
CA LEU A 21 -52.94 -15.50 -10.77
C LEU A 21 -53.28 -16.86 -11.40
N ASP A 22 -52.35 -17.82 -11.39
CA ASP A 22 -52.58 -19.18 -11.89
C ASP A 22 -53.59 -19.95 -11.02
N ILE A 23 -53.44 -19.89 -9.68
CA ILE A 23 -54.39 -20.51 -8.73
C ILE A 23 -55.78 -19.89 -8.86
N ALA A 24 -55.87 -18.56 -9.00
CA ALA A 24 -57.14 -17.86 -9.17
C ALA A 24 -57.81 -18.18 -10.53
N ALA A 25 -57.01 -18.44 -11.57
CA ALA A 25 -57.51 -18.83 -12.89
C ALA A 25 -58.02 -20.28 -12.93
N ASP A 26 -57.41 -21.20 -12.18
CA ASP A 26 -57.81 -22.61 -12.07
C ASP A 26 -59.22 -22.78 -11.47
N VAL A 27 -59.63 -21.85 -10.60
CA VAL A 27 -60.97 -21.80 -10.01
C VAL A 27 -62.03 -21.30 -11.00
N ASN A 28 -61.62 -20.62 -12.08
CA ASN A 28 -62.52 -20.02 -13.08
C ASN A 28 -62.34 -20.74 -14.43
N GLU A 29 -62.88 -21.97 -14.51
CA GLU A 29 -62.75 -23.08 -15.49
C GLU A 29 -62.58 -22.80 -17.02
N SER A 30 -62.52 -21.56 -17.51
CA SER A 30 -62.55 -21.24 -18.95
C SER A 30 -61.32 -20.53 -19.55
N ASN A 31 -60.25 -20.26 -18.79
CA ASN A 31 -59.08 -19.54 -19.33
C ASN A 31 -57.89 -20.44 -19.69
N ILE A 32 -57.46 -20.36 -20.96
CA ILE A 32 -56.27 -21.04 -21.49
C ILE A 32 -55.01 -20.38 -20.89
N ARG A 33 -54.19 -21.14 -20.16
CA ARG A 33 -52.92 -20.67 -19.56
C ARG A 33 -51.99 -20.09 -20.63
N ARG A 34 -51.64 -18.81 -20.54
CA ARG A 34 -50.70 -18.12 -21.44
C ARG A 34 -49.45 -17.72 -20.68
N LEU A 35 -48.28 -18.13 -21.17
CA LEU A 35 -47.00 -17.67 -20.65
C LEU A 35 -46.83 -16.15 -20.89
N PRO A 36 -46.25 -15.40 -19.94
CA PRO A 36 -46.04 -13.95 -20.07
C PRO A 36 -44.99 -13.56 -21.11
N ILE A 37 -44.19 -14.52 -21.59
CA ILE A 37 -43.17 -14.32 -22.63
C ILE A 37 -43.50 -15.24 -23.80
N LEU A 38 -43.70 -14.65 -24.97
CA LEU A 38 -44.06 -15.35 -26.20
C LEU A 38 -42.79 -16.02 -26.78
N MET A 39 -42.43 -17.18 -26.24
CA MET A 39 -41.36 -18.01 -26.78
C MET A 39 -42.01 -19.06 -27.68
N GLU A 40 -41.68 -19.06 -28.98
CA GLU A 40 -42.05 -20.12 -29.92
C GLU A 40 -41.29 -21.42 -29.55
N CYS A 41 -41.71 -22.06 -28.46
CA CYS A 41 -41.26 -23.40 -28.14
C CYS A 41 -42.04 -24.37 -29.03
N PHE A 42 -41.34 -25.11 -29.89
CA PHE A 42 -41.89 -26.19 -30.73
C PHE A 42 -42.43 -27.40 -29.93
N VAL A 43 -42.71 -27.23 -28.63
CA VAL A 43 -43.09 -28.25 -27.65
C VAL A 43 -44.44 -27.89 -27.03
N ASP A 44 -45.32 -28.88 -26.85
CA ASP A 44 -46.67 -28.70 -26.31
C ASP A 44 -46.68 -27.98 -24.94
N GLN A 45 -47.20 -26.75 -24.93
CA GLN A 45 -47.12 -25.82 -23.80
C GLN A 45 -47.97 -26.25 -22.60
N GLN A 46 -49.01 -27.07 -22.80
CA GLN A 46 -49.88 -27.49 -21.70
C GLN A 46 -49.27 -28.63 -20.87
N LYS A 47 -48.46 -29.51 -21.48
CA LYS A 47 -47.89 -30.69 -20.80
C LYS A 47 -46.62 -30.41 -20.00
N TYR A 48 -45.84 -29.39 -20.37
CA TYR A 48 -44.53 -29.07 -19.77
C TYR A 48 -44.46 -27.67 -19.13
N PHE A 49 -45.61 -27.05 -18.86
CA PHE A 49 -45.73 -25.68 -18.34
C PHE A 49 -44.80 -25.39 -17.15
N PHE A 50 -44.81 -26.25 -16.12
CA PHE A 50 -43.97 -26.08 -14.92
C PHE A 50 -42.46 -26.14 -15.22
N VAL A 51 -42.03 -26.99 -16.16
CA VAL A 51 -40.62 -27.13 -16.54
C VAL A 51 -40.14 -25.89 -17.30
N CYS A 52 -40.97 -25.35 -18.20
CA CYS A 52 -40.68 -24.09 -18.88
C CYS A 52 -40.59 -22.91 -17.91
N LEU A 53 -41.55 -22.80 -16.98
CA LEU A 53 -41.55 -21.75 -15.96
C LEU A 53 -40.30 -21.80 -15.07
N LEU A 54 -39.92 -23.00 -14.61
CA LEU A 54 -38.70 -23.23 -13.83
C LEU A 54 -37.44 -22.85 -14.62
N SER A 55 -37.40 -23.19 -15.91
CA SER A 55 -36.26 -22.90 -16.78
C SER A 55 -36.06 -21.39 -16.98
N ILE A 56 -37.16 -20.64 -17.21
CA ILE A 56 -37.13 -19.18 -17.29
C ILE A 56 -36.65 -18.57 -15.97
N PHE A 57 -37.13 -19.09 -14.83
CA PHE A 57 -36.68 -18.65 -13.50
C PHE A 57 -35.18 -18.85 -13.29
N LEU A 58 -34.66 -20.03 -13.63
CA LEU A 58 -33.22 -20.34 -13.51
C LEU A 58 -32.37 -19.43 -14.41
N ILE A 59 -32.83 -19.11 -15.62
CA ILE A 59 -32.15 -18.20 -16.54
C ILE A 59 -32.08 -16.78 -15.96
N VAL A 60 -33.21 -16.27 -15.46
CA VAL A 60 -33.29 -14.94 -14.84
C VAL A 60 -32.38 -14.86 -13.62
N LEU A 61 -32.43 -15.86 -12.74
CA LEU A 61 -31.63 -15.90 -11.52
C LEU A 61 -30.12 -16.01 -11.80
N CYS A 62 -29.73 -16.81 -12.80
CA CYS A 62 -28.34 -16.89 -13.27
C CYS A 62 -27.85 -15.57 -13.88
N GLY A 63 -28.69 -14.89 -14.68
CA GLY A 63 -28.41 -13.57 -15.22
C GLY A 63 -28.14 -12.53 -14.12
N PHE A 64 -28.98 -12.47 -13.09
CA PHE A 64 -28.76 -11.59 -11.95
C PHE A 64 -27.51 -11.94 -11.13
N ALA A 65 -27.24 -13.22 -10.91
CA ALA A 65 -26.05 -13.66 -10.17
C ALA A 65 -24.75 -13.26 -10.88
N THR A 66 -24.69 -13.35 -12.20
CA THR A 66 -23.50 -12.94 -12.98
C THR A 66 -23.29 -11.43 -12.98
N VAL A 67 -24.35 -10.63 -13.10
CA VAL A 67 -24.28 -9.17 -12.96
C VAL A 67 -23.80 -8.79 -11.56
N ALA A 68 -24.35 -9.43 -10.51
CA ALA A 68 -23.95 -9.21 -9.12
C ALA A 68 -22.47 -9.52 -8.86
N ALA A 69 -22.00 -10.65 -9.37
CA ALA A 69 -20.60 -11.06 -9.27
C ALA A 69 -19.67 -10.07 -9.99
N THR A 70 -20.09 -9.58 -11.16
CA THR A 70 -19.27 -8.66 -11.97
C THR A 70 -19.15 -7.29 -11.31
N GLU A 71 -20.24 -6.74 -10.76
CA GLU A 71 -20.24 -5.44 -10.06
C GLU A 71 -19.44 -5.49 -8.74
N THR A 72 -19.60 -6.56 -7.95
CA THR A 72 -18.84 -6.73 -6.69
C THR A 72 -17.35 -6.85 -6.94
N PHE A 73 -16.94 -7.59 -7.98
CA PHE A 73 -15.57 -7.66 -8.43
C PHE A 73 -15.03 -6.28 -8.86
N TYR A 74 -15.82 -5.52 -9.63
CA TYR A 74 -15.43 -4.18 -10.09
C TYR A 74 -15.25 -3.18 -8.94
N MET A 75 -16.15 -3.21 -7.95
CA MET A 75 -16.04 -2.38 -6.74
C MET A 75 -14.80 -2.74 -5.91
N SER A 76 -14.52 -4.04 -5.76
CA SER A 76 -13.29 -4.50 -5.07
C SER A 76 -12.02 -3.98 -5.76
N LEU A 77 -11.98 -4.02 -7.09
CA LEU A 77 -10.85 -3.50 -7.87
C LEU A 77 -10.67 -1.99 -7.72
N ILE A 78 -11.75 -1.22 -7.76
CA ILE A 78 -11.70 0.24 -7.57
C ILE A 78 -11.24 0.58 -6.16
N GLN A 79 -11.74 -0.13 -5.14
CA GLN A 79 -11.36 0.07 -3.75
C GLN A 79 -9.88 -0.25 -3.52
N HIS A 80 -9.38 -1.35 -4.09
CA HIS A 80 -7.97 -1.71 -4.06
C HIS A 80 -7.09 -0.68 -4.77
N ALA A 81 -7.51 -0.21 -5.96
CA ALA A 81 -6.78 0.83 -6.70
C ALA A 81 -6.73 2.16 -5.94
N CYS A 82 -7.85 2.57 -5.32
CA CYS A 82 -7.93 3.77 -4.49
C CYS A 82 -7.04 3.64 -3.23
N GLY A 83 -7.04 2.47 -2.58
CA GLY A 83 -6.15 2.16 -1.46
C GLY A 83 -4.68 2.26 -1.83
N LEU A 84 -4.27 1.67 -2.97
CA LEU A 84 -2.90 1.80 -3.46
C LEU A 84 -2.52 3.23 -3.80
N PHE A 85 -3.44 4.03 -4.34
CA PHE A 85 -3.18 5.45 -4.63
C PHE A 85 -3.00 6.27 -3.34
N GLN A 86 -3.80 6.00 -2.30
CA GLN A 86 -3.64 6.63 -0.99
C GLN A 86 -2.30 6.29 -0.34
N ILE A 87 -1.91 5.01 -0.38
CA ILE A 87 -0.60 4.56 0.13
C ILE A 87 0.54 5.23 -0.65
N ALA A 88 0.46 5.27 -1.98
CA ALA A 88 1.46 5.95 -2.79
C ALA A 88 1.58 7.45 -2.45
N ARG A 89 0.45 8.14 -2.24
CA ARG A 89 0.43 9.54 -1.83
C ARG A 89 1.02 9.74 -0.44
N PHE A 90 0.69 8.89 0.51
CA PHE A 90 1.25 8.91 1.87
C PHE A 90 2.77 8.74 1.82
N LEU A 91 3.27 7.77 1.06
CA LEU A 91 4.71 7.53 0.89
C LEU A 91 5.44 8.76 0.33
N GLU A 92 4.87 9.50 -0.62
CA GLU A 92 5.48 10.74 -1.12
C GLU A 92 5.54 11.84 -0.06
N MET A 93 4.43 12.05 0.67
CA MET A 93 4.39 13.04 1.75
C MET A 93 5.40 12.68 2.84
N SER A 94 5.44 11.41 3.26
CA SER A 94 6.44 10.92 4.21
C SER A 94 7.86 11.15 3.70
N LYS A 95 8.18 10.80 2.44
CA LYS A 95 9.51 11.04 1.85
C LYS A 95 9.89 12.52 1.83
N ALA A 96 8.96 13.40 1.47
CA ALA A 96 9.19 14.84 1.45
C ALA A 96 9.48 15.39 2.85
N SER A 97 8.70 14.98 3.85
CA SER A 97 8.94 15.30 5.26
C SER A 97 10.29 14.77 5.73
N TYR A 98 10.60 13.49 5.47
CA TYR A 98 11.89 12.88 5.82
C TYR A 98 13.07 13.62 5.19
N LYS A 99 13.00 13.93 3.88
CA LYS A 99 14.06 14.68 3.18
C LYS A 99 14.28 16.06 3.80
N SER A 100 13.20 16.78 4.11
CA SER A 100 13.26 18.11 4.72
C SER A 100 13.89 18.06 6.12
N THR A 101 13.42 17.15 6.99
CA THR A 101 13.94 16.98 8.34
C THR A 101 15.44 16.64 8.34
N TYR A 102 15.86 15.70 7.49
CA TYR A 102 17.27 15.30 7.43
C TYR A 102 18.19 16.37 6.84
N PHE A 103 17.70 17.17 5.89
CA PHE A 103 18.48 18.27 5.33
C PHE A 103 18.87 19.30 6.39
N VAL A 104 18.00 19.54 7.38
CA VAL A 104 18.28 20.43 8.52
C VAL A 104 19.07 19.71 9.62
N LEU A 105 18.73 18.45 9.91
CA LEU A 105 19.31 17.69 11.02
C LEU A 105 20.79 17.34 10.79
N VAL A 106 21.20 17.03 9.56
CA VAL A 106 22.58 16.60 9.26
C VAL A 106 23.61 17.71 9.58
N PRO A 107 23.47 18.96 9.08
CA PRO A 107 24.40 20.05 9.45
C PRO A 107 24.42 20.34 10.95
N LEU A 108 23.25 20.38 11.61
CA LEU A 108 23.15 20.62 13.05
C LEU A 108 23.84 19.51 13.85
N GLY A 109 23.66 18.26 13.44
CA GLY A 109 24.34 17.11 14.05
C GLY A 109 25.86 17.18 13.91
N VAL A 110 26.36 17.57 12.74
CA VAL A 110 27.80 17.75 12.50
C VAL A 110 28.37 18.88 13.36
N LEU A 111 27.70 20.04 13.40
CA LEU A 111 28.10 21.15 14.26
C LEU A 111 28.10 20.76 15.74
N SER A 112 27.06 20.06 16.21
CA SER A 112 26.94 19.60 17.59
C SER A 112 28.09 18.65 17.97
N VAL A 113 28.37 17.64 17.14
CA VAL A 113 29.50 16.72 17.38
C VAL A 113 30.83 17.48 17.38
N SER A 114 31.01 18.45 16.48
CA SER A 114 32.25 19.25 16.37
C SER A 114 32.51 20.06 17.64
N VAL A 115 31.49 20.75 18.17
CA VAL A 115 31.59 21.51 19.44
C VAL A 115 31.89 20.59 20.62
N ASN A 116 31.23 19.44 20.71
CA ASN A 116 31.42 18.51 21.83
C ASN A 116 32.80 17.84 21.81
N LEU A 117 33.37 17.59 20.63
CA LEU A 117 34.72 17.08 20.51
C LEU A 117 35.79 18.12 20.87
N TYR A 118 35.58 19.38 20.50
CA TYR A 118 36.46 20.48 20.94
C TYR A 118 36.43 20.64 22.47
N ARG A 119 35.24 20.55 23.07
CA ARG A 119 35.09 20.58 24.53
C ARG A 119 35.82 19.41 25.19
N LEU A 120 35.69 18.21 24.62
CA LEU A 120 36.39 17.02 25.09
C LEU A 120 37.92 17.20 25.01
N SER A 121 38.46 17.75 23.92
CA SER A 121 39.91 17.98 23.78
C SER A 121 40.45 18.99 24.79
N LEU A 122 39.68 20.03 25.12
CA LEU A 122 40.07 21.02 26.12
C LEU A 122 40.11 20.42 27.54
N LEU A 123 39.09 19.63 27.90
CA LEU A 123 38.96 19.02 29.21
C LEU A 123 40.03 17.96 29.51
N ILE A 124 40.51 17.25 28.47
CA ILE A 124 41.65 16.33 28.59
C ILE A 124 42.92 17.06 29.05
N THR A 125 43.16 18.27 28.54
CA THR A 125 44.33 19.10 28.91
C THR A 125 44.23 19.66 30.33
N ILE A 126 43.02 20.06 30.75
CA ILE A 126 42.77 20.66 32.08
C ILE A 126 42.75 19.60 33.19
N LYS A 127 42.62 18.30 32.86
CA LYS A 127 42.53 17.15 33.79
C LYS A 127 41.35 17.20 34.77
N ASP A 128 40.25 17.85 34.39
CA ASP A 128 38.98 17.77 35.12
C ASP A 128 38.22 16.50 34.71
N TYR A 129 38.32 15.45 35.53
CA TYR A 129 37.76 14.14 35.22
C TYR A 129 36.22 14.11 35.24
N HIS A 130 35.57 14.96 36.04
CA HIS A 130 34.11 14.91 36.18
C HIS A 130 33.42 15.45 34.93
N GLU A 131 33.80 16.64 34.48
CA GLU A 131 33.31 17.23 33.23
C GLU A 131 33.72 16.40 32.00
N LEU A 132 34.89 15.76 32.04
CA LEU A 132 35.36 14.86 30.98
C LEU A 132 34.46 13.64 30.80
N ILE A 133 34.02 12.99 31.89
CA ILE A 133 33.10 11.85 31.82
C ILE A 133 31.76 12.28 31.20
N ILE A 134 31.22 13.43 31.61
CA ILE A 134 29.96 13.96 31.06
C ILE A 134 30.10 14.24 29.56
N SER A 135 31.16 14.92 29.15
CA SER A 135 31.42 15.22 27.73
C SER A 135 31.61 13.93 26.90
N PHE A 136 32.29 12.93 27.45
CA PHE A 136 32.47 11.63 26.79
C PHE A 136 31.14 10.89 26.58
N MET A 137 30.28 10.84 27.60
CA MET A 137 28.95 10.23 27.52
C MET A 137 28.07 10.93 26.49
N PHE A 138 28.16 12.26 26.37
CA PHE A 138 27.42 13.03 25.38
C PHE A 138 27.84 12.69 23.94
N VAL A 139 29.16 12.63 23.68
CA VAL A 139 29.69 12.22 22.38
C VAL A 139 29.25 10.79 22.04
N LEU A 140 29.31 9.87 22.99
CA LEU A 140 28.84 8.50 22.81
C LEU A 140 27.35 8.45 22.46
N GLY A 141 26.52 9.22 23.17
CA GLY A 141 25.08 9.35 22.88
C GLY A 141 24.80 9.87 21.47
N GLN A 142 25.57 10.83 20.98
CA GLN A 142 25.44 11.34 19.60
C GLN A 142 25.80 10.28 18.55
N PHE A 143 26.83 9.47 18.81
CA PHE A 143 27.17 8.35 17.93
C PHE A 143 26.06 7.29 17.89
N TRP A 144 25.47 6.96 19.04
CA TRP A 144 24.31 6.06 19.11
C TRP A 144 23.10 6.63 18.35
N TYR A 145 22.80 7.91 18.56
CA TYR A 145 21.74 8.60 17.82
C TYR A 145 21.94 8.52 16.31
N MET A 146 23.15 8.85 15.82
CA MET A 146 23.48 8.73 14.41
C MET A 146 23.34 7.29 13.89
N PHE A 147 23.72 6.28 14.68
CA PHE A 147 23.56 4.88 14.30
C PHE A 147 22.09 4.49 14.12
N PHE A 148 21.22 4.80 15.09
CA PHE A 148 19.79 4.47 15.01
C PHE A 148 19.08 5.18 13.85
N VAL A 149 19.38 6.45 13.63
CA VAL A 149 18.84 7.23 12.51
C VAL A 149 19.19 6.60 11.16
N ASN A 150 20.45 6.15 10.99
CA ASN A 150 20.88 5.46 9.76
C ASN A 150 20.34 4.03 9.64
N TYR A 151 20.14 3.34 10.77
CA TYR A 151 19.53 2.01 10.81
C TYR A 151 18.06 2.05 10.33
N ILE A 152 17.26 2.99 10.87
CA ILE A 152 15.87 3.19 10.44
C ILE A 152 15.82 3.56 8.95
N GLY A 153 16.73 4.42 8.48
CA GLY A 153 16.88 4.75 7.06
C GLY A 153 17.11 3.52 6.18
N GLN A 154 17.98 2.60 6.62
CA GLN A 154 18.25 1.33 5.94
C GLN A 154 17.02 0.42 5.91
N GLU A 155 16.31 0.28 7.03
CA GLU A 155 15.12 -0.58 7.11
C GLU A 155 14.00 -0.11 6.16
N VAL A 156 13.82 1.21 6.02
CA VAL A 156 12.90 1.79 5.03
C VAL A 156 13.32 1.48 3.59
N ILE A 157 14.63 1.55 3.30
CA ILE A 157 15.18 1.19 1.98
C ILE A 157 14.92 -0.31 1.70
N ASP A 158 15.25 -1.19 2.64
CA ASP A 158 15.16 -2.63 2.47
C ASP A 158 13.71 -3.11 2.34
N HIS A 159 12.80 -2.57 3.17
CA HIS A 159 11.38 -2.91 3.10
C HIS A 159 10.76 -2.52 1.75
N SER A 160 11.18 -1.38 1.21
CA SER A 160 10.70 -0.92 -0.09
C SER A 160 11.15 -1.81 -1.26
N GLY A 161 12.37 -2.35 -1.19
CA GLY A 161 12.86 -3.32 -2.17
C GLY A 161 12.07 -4.62 -2.13
N ASN A 162 11.60 -5.02 -0.94
CA ASN A 162 10.76 -6.19 -0.75
C ASN A 162 9.37 -6.02 -1.38
N VAL A 163 8.77 -4.82 -1.28
CA VAL A 163 7.51 -4.49 -1.96
C VAL A 163 7.67 -4.62 -3.48
N PHE A 164 8.76 -4.08 -4.04
CA PHE A 164 9.06 -4.24 -5.47
C PHE A 164 9.14 -5.71 -5.87
N HIS A 165 9.93 -6.50 -5.15
CA HIS A 165 10.17 -7.91 -5.45
C HIS A 165 8.88 -8.74 -5.37
N ARG A 166 7.98 -8.44 -4.42
CA ARG A 166 6.68 -9.12 -4.31
C ARG A 166 5.75 -8.80 -5.47
N ILE A 167 5.70 -7.53 -5.90
CA ILE A 167 4.89 -7.13 -7.06
C ILE A 167 5.49 -7.74 -8.34
N TYR A 168 6.83 -7.79 -8.45
CA TYR A 168 7.53 -8.38 -9.60
C TYR A 168 7.25 -9.87 -9.77
N ASN A 169 7.27 -10.63 -8.67
CA ASN A 169 6.98 -12.06 -8.67
C ASN A 169 5.47 -12.38 -8.76
N ALA A 170 4.60 -11.40 -8.55
CA ALA A 170 3.17 -11.59 -8.78
C ALA A 170 2.91 -11.83 -10.28
N HIS A 171 1.84 -12.55 -10.61
CA HIS A 171 1.46 -12.81 -12.01
C HIS A 171 0.77 -11.56 -12.62
N TRP A 172 1.42 -10.39 -12.51
CA TRP A 172 0.92 -9.08 -12.93
C TRP A 172 0.67 -9.02 -14.44
N TYR A 173 1.37 -9.84 -15.23
CA TYR A 173 1.20 -9.96 -16.68
C TYR A 173 -0.08 -10.69 -17.10
N VAL A 174 -0.73 -11.41 -16.17
CA VAL A 174 -2.03 -12.08 -16.39
C VAL A 174 -3.20 -11.16 -16.03
N ALA A 175 -2.93 -10.03 -15.36
CA ALA A 175 -3.95 -9.09 -14.95
C ALA A 175 -4.50 -8.27 -16.13
N PRO A 176 -5.74 -7.76 -16.05
CA PRO A 176 -6.30 -6.89 -17.08
C PRO A 176 -5.43 -5.65 -17.36
N LEU A 177 -5.43 -5.15 -18.60
CA LEU A 177 -4.54 -4.07 -19.07
C LEU A 177 -4.52 -2.82 -18.16
N LYS A 178 -5.66 -2.44 -17.57
CA LYS A 178 -5.72 -1.30 -16.63
C LYS A 178 -4.94 -1.59 -15.34
N THR A 179 -5.11 -2.78 -14.77
CA THR A 179 -4.41 -3.23 -13.57
C THR A 179 -2.91 -3.42 -13.83
N GLN A 180 -2.55 -3.92 -15.01
CA GLN A 180 -1.18 -4.10 -15.44
C GLN A 180 -0.42 -2.76 -15.52
N LYS A 181 -1.03 -1.71 -16.12
CA LYS A 181 -0.45 -0.36 -16.17
C LYS A 181 -0.27 0.24 -14.77
N LEU A 182 -1.22 0.04 -13.87
CA LEU A 182 -1.13 0.51 -12.48
C LEU A 182 0.01 -0.20 -11.73
N LEU A 183 0.11 -1.53 -11.86
CA LEU A 183 1.19 -2.34 -11.25
C LEU A 183 2.57 -1.93 -11.79
N LEU A 184 2.70 -1.70 -13.10
CA LEU A 184 3.93 -1.19 -13.71
C LEU A 184 4.33 0.18 -13.14
N TYR A 185 3.37 1.09 -12.99
CA TYR A 185 3.61 2.39 -12.37
C TYR A 185 4.10 2.25 -10.92
N LEU A 186 3.49 1.34 -10.13
CA LEU A 186 3.89 1.06 -8.75
C LEU A 186 5.27 0.41 -8.67
N MET A 187 5.58 -0.56 -9.54
CA MET A 187 6.91 -1.16 -9.66
C MET A 187 7.96 -0.09 -9.97
N GLN A 188 7.75 0.70 -11.02
CA GLN A 188 8.67 1.78 -11.41
C GLN A 188 8.86 2.79 -10.28
N ARG A 189 7.78 3.10 -9.54
CA ARG A 189 7.81 4.04 -8.41
C ARG A 189 8.43 3.46 -7.14
N SER A 190 8.33 2.16 -6.90
CA SER A 190 9.01 1.46 -5.81
C SER A 190 10.53 1.34 -6.04
N ILE A 191 10.96 1.12 -7.29
CA ILE A 191 12.37 1.06 -7.71
C ILE A 191 13.07 2.42 -7.64
N ARG A 192 12.44 3.49 -8.17
CA ARG A 192 13.11 4.79 -8.34
C ARG A 192 13.16 5.67 -7.09
N HIS A 193 12.42 5.35 -6.02
CA HIS A 193 12.11 6.34 -4.98
C HIS A 193 12.43 5.97 -3.53
N CYS A 194 13.21 4.93 -3.24
CA CYS A 194 13.61 4.66 -1.84
C CYS A 194 15.07 4.94 -1.53
N THR A 195 15.87 5.38 -2.49
CA THR A 195 17.11 6.09 -2.18
C THR A 195 16.77 7.53 -1.82
N ILE A 196 16.53 7.80 -0.53
CA ILE A 196 16.40 9.16 -0.02
C ILE A 196 17.79 9.80 -0.08
N VAL A 197 18.10 10.47 -1.19
CA VAL A 197 19.35 11.23 -1.31
C VAL A 197 19.11 12.63 -0.77
N ILE A 198 19.73 12.92 0.39
CA ILE A 198 19.68 14.22 1.05
C ILE A 198 20.67 15.15 0.33
N GLY A 199 20.13 16.17 -0.35
CA GLY A 199 20.93 17.21 -1.03
C GLY A 199 21.88 16.71 -2.12
N GLY A 200 21.74 15.46 -2.61
CA GLY A 200 22.70 14.84 -3.53
C GLY A 200 23.97 14.29 -2.87
N LEU A 201 24.11 14.45 -1.55
CA LEU A 201 25.38 14.25 -0.83
C LEU A 201 25.37 13.04 0.10
N PHE A 202 24.22 12.73 0.70
CA PHE A 202 24.14 11.72 1.74
C PHE A 202 22.91 10.83 1.59
N VAL A 203 23.11 9.52 1.71
CA VAL A 203 22.03 8.53 1.79
C VAL A 203 22.00 8.01 3.23
N PRO A 204 20.85 8.11 3.93
CA PRO A 204 20.72 7.58 5.28
C PRO A 204 20.69 6.06 5.19
N SER A 205 21.88 5.46 5.36
CA SER A 205 22.14 4.03 5.22
C SER A 205 23.33 3.64 6.09
N LEU A 206 23.46 2.36 6.40
CA LEU A 206 24.62 1.84 7.14
C LEU A 206 25.94 2.11 6.39
N GLN A 207 25.91 2.07 5.05
CA GLN A 207 27.06 2.45 4.21
C GLN A 207 27.37 3.96 4.30
N GLY A 208 26.36 4.81 4.33
CA GLY A 208 26.50 6.25 4.55
C GLY A 208 27.18 6.55 5.88
N PHE A 209 26.71 5.91 6.96
CA PHE A 209 27.31 6.03 8.30
C PHE A 209 28.78 5.60 8.32
N ALA A 210 29.12 4.45 7.72
CA ALA A 210 30.50 3.96 7.66
C ALA A 210 31.44 4.95 6.94
N THR A 211 30.94 5.64 5.92
CA THR A 211 31.69 6.66 5.17
C THR A 211 31.96 7.90 6.03
N VAL A 212 30.96 8.38 6.77
CA VAL A 212 31.12 9.51 7.71
C VAL A 212 32.12 9.18 8.82
N LYS A 213 32.00 7.99 9.43
CA LYS A 213 32.94 7.51 10.45
C LYS A 213 34.38 7.45 9.92
N ARG A 214 34.56 7.01 8.68
CA ARG A 214 35.89 6.96 8.03
C ARG A 214 36.49 8.35 7.83
N GLN A 215 35.69 9.34 7.42
CA GLN A 215 36.15 10.72 7.29
C GLN A 215 36.51 11.34 8.64
N PHE A 216 35.70 11.06 9.67
CA PHE A 216 35.96 11.49 11.04
C PHE A 216 37.29 10.95 11.58
N LEU A 217 37.57 9.66 11.36
CA LEU A 217 38.84 9.03 11.77
C LEU A 217 40.03 9.65 11.04
N LYS A 218 39.91 9.98 9.75
CA LYS A 218 40.96 10.66 8.98
C LYS A 218 41.29 12.03 9.57
N LEU A 219 40.28 12.84 9.91
CA LEU A 219 40.48 14.14 10.55
C LEU A 219 41.20 14.03 11.90
N LYS A 220 40.84 13.02 12.71
CA LYS A 220 41.52 12.73 13.98
C LYS A 220 43.01 12.40 13.81
N VAL A 221 43.33 11.59 12.79
CA VAL A 221 44.73 11.23 12.45
C VAL A 221 45.50 12.47 12.01
N ILE A 222 44.93 13.31 11.16
CA ILE A 222 45.54 14.57 10.72
C ILE A 222 45.81 15.50 11.92
N PHE A 223 44.82 15.70 12.80
CA PHE A 223 44.99 16.50 14.02
C PHE A 223 46.07 15.93 14.96
N TYR A 224 46.13 14.61 15.14
CA TYR A 224 47.17 13.95 15.93
C TYR A 224 48.58 14.21 15.38
N TYR A 225 48.76 14.12 14.05
CA TYR A 225 50.05 14.41 13.43
C TYR A 225 50.40 15.90 13.46
N MET A 226 49.41 16.79 13.33
CA MET A 226 49.62 18.24 13.38
C MET A 226 50.05 18.72 14.77
N PHE A 227 49.52 18.14 15.85
CA PHE A 227 49.88 18.47 17.24
C PHE A 227 51.12 17.74 17.77
N LYS A 228 51.67 16.78 17.02
CA LYS A 228 52.89 16.03 17.40
C LYS A 228 54.16 16.57 16.73
N ILE A 229 54.02 17.52 15.80
CA ILE A 229 55.12 18.13 15.08
C ILE A 229 55.64 19.41 15.79
N ASP A 230 54.94 19.89 16.81
CA ASP A 230 55.43 20.89 17.77
C ASP A 230 55.92 20.21 19.07
#